data_AF-A0A1V5ZFC9-F1
#
_entry.id   AF-A0A1V5ZFC9-F1
#
_cell.length_a   1.000
_cell.length_b   1.000
_cell.length_c   1.000
_cell.angle_alpha   90.00
_cell.angle_beta   90.00
_cell.angle_gamma   90.00
#
_symmetry.space_group_name_H-M   'P 1'
#
loop_
_entity.id
_entity.type
_entity.pdbx_description
1 polymer ?
#
loop_
_entity_poly.entity_id
_entity_poly.type
_entity_poly.pdbx_seq_one_letter_code
_entity_poly.pdbx_strand_id
1 'polypeptide(L)'
;MKTGYNCAVSLIMLSSAVFSGGELVLGATVYAYAGNSAAEKEDLYHPADENSDWRMIMSETILYLTGWQQGTNPMAYAIRAAYLWQSGEYYTFNGEQDPPLCWVSQPVFPEGETSPASVVFTLGPADVVTQGAAWFLDGEGPYASGEPVDSVEPGSHVVSFSVLAGWIRPVGINIDLAPGEDFADTRNYTAQLKSSDLVVFGYNELGMHCMNEDFSEFMILPPYNTLYAQVVDRTHGSPEIVQSGVTVRYEIQGNTVSDTKTNFWDYAEALFGQAITPNVGLTGHRLTGIMTAHAAPRTDWVVTGIPITPLDDTHVENPYPLATITVAQGEQDIVQTQSVVPVSWEISCDMCHNTPGITPATDILRKHDEMHETTLESMRPVACGHCHAQPELGMPGNGTSHNLSRAVHGAHASRMTGELSVSCYACHPGIRTQCQRDVHLSKGMNCMDCHGEITDVANPERVPWETEPRCETCHDSMAPASYEFEQPDTLFRNSKGHRNIMCAACHGSPHAITPTVKIEDNIQAIAIQGHEGVINMCSVCHSEVPDDPFPHSVHDDD
;
A
#
# COMPACT_ATOMS: atom_id res chain seq x y z
N MET A 1 62.07 15.33 -38.31
CA MET A 1 61.91 15.04 -39.76
C MET A 1 61.64 13.56 -39.93
N LYS A 2 60.72 13.20 -40.84
CA LYS A 2 60.46 11.85 -41.40
C LYS A 2 59.95 10.72 -40.46
N THR A 3 58.72 10.26 -40.75
CA THR A 3 58.24 8.85 -40.90
C THR A 3 58.61 7.81 -39.81
N GLY A 4 57.71 7.01 -39.21
CA GLY A 4 56.33 6.61 -39.55
C GLY A 4 56.26 5.09 -39.84
N TYR A 5 55.35 4.33 -39.21
CA TYR A 5 54.98 2.94 -39.56
C TYR A 5 53.64 2.50 -38.91
N ASN A 6 52.64 2.18 -39.74
CA ASN A 6 51.64 1.12 -39.50
C ASN A 6 52.27 -0.23 -39.96
N CYS A 7 51.79 -1.47 -39.79
CA CYS A 7 50.60 -2.13 -39.22
C CYS A 7 50.99 -3.63 -39.02
N ALA A 8 50.20 -4.63 -38.60
CA ALA A 8 48.81 -4.80 -38.14
C ALA A 8 48.74 -6.09 -37.30
N VAL A 9 47.61 -6.38 -36.64
CA VAL A 9 47.23 -7.75 -36.23
C VAL A 9 45.76 -8.00 -36.58
N SER A 10 45.49 -8.93 -37.49
CA SER A 10 44.15 -9.43 -37.76
C SER A 10 43.83 -10.58 -36.80
N LEU A 11 42.64 -10.57 -36.20
CA LEU A 11 42.11 -11.76 -35.52
C LEU A 11 40.85 -12.23 -36.27
N ILE A 12 40.92 -13.44 -36.81
CA ILE A 12 39.81 -14.11 -37.50
C ILE A 12 39.15 -15.03 -36.48
N MET A 13 37.89 -14.78 -36.12
CA MET A 13 37.06 -15.75 -35.41
C MET A 13 36.48 -16.74 -36.41
N LEU A 14 36.85 -18.02 -36.27
CA LEU A 14 36.31 -19.14 -37.03
C LEU A 14 34.98 -19.60 -36.40
N SER A 15 33.87 -19.39 -37.09
CA SER A 15 32.62 -20.12 -36.80
C SER A 15 32.59 -21.46 -37.55
N SER A 16 31.84 -22.42 -36.99
CA SER A 16 31.72 -23.79 -37.49
C SER A 16 31.12 -23.83 -38.90
N ALA A 17 31.88 -24.29 -39.88
CA ALA A 17 31.41 -24.40 -41.26
C ALA A 17 30.65 -25.71 -41.52
N VAL A 18 29.43 -25.61 -42.07
CA VAL A 18 28.83 -26.67 -42.89
C VAL A 18 28.91 -26.22 -44.35
N PHE A 19 29.61 -26.97 -45.19
CA PHE A 19 29.88 -26.61 -46.58
C PHE A 19 28.82 -27.11 -47.56
N SER A 20 28.30 -26.22 -48.41
CA SER A 20 27.92 -26.55 -49.79
C SER A 20 28.12 -25.33 -50.70
N GLY A 21 28.89 -25.49 -51.77
CA GLY A 21 29.62 -24.41 -52.45
C GLY A 21 28.84 -23.29 -53.15
N GLY A 22 29.54 -22.16 -53.32
CA GLY A 22 29.20 -20.98 -54.11
C GLY A 22 30.38 -20.00 -54.09
N GLU A 23 30.74 -19.41 -55.24
CA GLU A 23 32.01 -18.67 -55.40
C GLU A 23 32.04 -17.28 -54.74
N LEU A 24 33.24 -16.87 -54.33
CA LEU A 24 33.55 -15.55 -53.77
C LEU A 24 34.01 -14.58 -54.88
N VAL A 25 33.35 -13.42 -55.01
CA VAL A 25 33.87 -12.29 -55.79
C VAL A 25 33.98 -11.06 -54.88
N LEU A 26 35.22 -10.57 -54.72
CA LEU A 26 35.53 -9.39 -53.92
C LEU A 26 35.30 -8.09 -54.72
N GLY A 27 34.45 -7.22 -54.18
CA GLY A 27 34.27 -5.84 -54.66
C GLY A 27 34.30 -4.87 -53.50
N ALA A 28 35.48 -4.33 -53.19
CA ALA A 28 35.63 -3.30 -52.16
C ALA A 28 35.39 -1.91 -52.76
N THR A 29 34.40 -1.18 -52.24
CA THR A 29 34.19 0.24 -52.57
C THR A 29 34.57 1.08 -51.36
N VAL A 30 35.55 1.96 -51.53
CA VAL A 30 36.01 2.89 -50.49
C VAL A 30 35.20 4.18 -50.60
N TYR A 31 34.57 4.61 -49.51
CA TYR A 31 34.07 5.98 -49.37
C TYR A 31 34.99 6.75 -48.41
N ALA A 32 35.59 7.83 -48.92
CA ALA A 32 36.41 8.73 -48.15
C ALA A 32 35.55 9.82 -47.52
N TYR A 33 35.67 10.01 -46.21
CA TYR A 33 35.08 11.16 -45.52
C TYR A 33 35.96 12.40 -45.74
N ALA A 34 35.34 13.46 -46.26
CA ALA A 34 35.85 14.83 -46.19
C ALA A 34 34.72 15.67 -45.58
N GLY A 35 34.93 16.18 -44.36
CA GLY A 35 33.88 16.85 -43.61
C GLY A 35 33.70 18.32 -43.98
N ASN A 36 32.50 18.86 -43.75
CA ASN A 36 32.27 20.07 -42.93
C ASN A 36 30.77 20.37 -42.80
N SER A 37 30.22 20.45 -41.58
CA SER A 37 29.18 21.41 -41.15
C SER A 37 28.64 21.04 -39.76
N ALA A 38 28.14 22.05 -39.04
CA ALA A 38 27.57 21.94 -37.69
C ALA A 38 26.61 20.76 -37.49
N ALA A 39 26.71 20.09 -36.34
CA ALA A 39 25.71 19.17 -35.85
C ALA A 39 24.38 19.92 -35.64
N GLU A 40 23.27 19.33 -36.08
CA GLU A 40 21.94 19.88 -35.83
C GLU A 40 21.55 19.63 -34.36
N LYS A 41 20.61 20.40 -33.83
CA LYS A 41 20.34 20.46 -32.37
C LYS A 41 19.88 19.12 -31.77
N GLU A 42 19.42 18.19 -32.62
CA GLU A 42 18.98 16.83 -32.26
C GLU A 42 20.13 15.88 -31.88
N ASP A 43 21.37 16.13 -32.32
CA ASP A 43 22.54 15.27 -32.03
C ASP A 43 23.19 15.51 -30.65
N LEU A 44 22.68 16.47 -29.87
CA LEU A 44 23.26 16.90 -28.60
C LEU A 44 22.70 16.15 -27.38
N TYR A 45 21.41 15.82 -27.41
CA TYR A 45 20.71 15.13 -26.33
C TYR A 45 20.96 13.62 -26.39
N HIS A 46 20.85 12.94 -25.25
CA HIS A 46 20.83 11.49 -25.25
C HIS A 46 19.49 11.03 -25.87
N PRO A 47 19.44 10.10 -26.84
CA PRO A 47 18.18 9.70 -27.48
C PRO A 47 17.12 9.02 -26.60
N ALA A 48 17.33 8.99 -25.28
CA ALA A 48 16.39 8.53 -24.26
C ALA A 48 15.72 9.70 -23.51
N ASP A 49 16.34 10.88 -23.53
CA ASP A 49 15.81 12.16 -23.02
C ASP A 49 14.77 12.62 -24.05
N GLU A 50 13.49 12.30 -23.79
CA GLU A 50 12.39 12.52 -24.74
C GLU A 50 11.93 13.98 -24.75
N ASN A 51 12.13 14.70 -23.64
CA ASN A 51 11.72 16.10 -23.48
C ASN A 51 12.84 17.12 -23.84
N SER A 52 14.08 16.65 -24.00
CA SER A 52 15.29 17.44 -24.29
C SER A 52 15.65 18.45 -23.18
N ASP A 53 15.59 18.03 -21.91
CA ASP A 53 15.84 18.87 -20.73
C ASP A 53 17.23 18.71 -20.09
N TRP A 54 18.08 17.78 -20.56
CA TRP A 54 19.40 17.41 -20.01
C TRP A 54 19.38 16.58 -18.72
N ARG A 55 18.22 16.05 -18.33
CA ARG A 55 18.03 15.06 -17.28
C ARG A 55 17.80 13.69 -17.93
N MET A 56 18.06 12.64 -17.17
CA MET A 56 17.84 11.27 -17.56
C MET A 56 17.07 10.60 -16.43
N ILE A 57 15.75 10.72 -16.47
CA ILE A 57 14.89 10.24 -15.37
C ILE A 57 14.63 8.74 -15.48
N MET A 58 14.10 8.17 -14.41
CA MET A 58 13.76 6.74 -14.33
C MET A 58 12.84 6.29 -15.48
N SER A 59 11.78 7.03 -15.80
CA SER A 59 10.79 6.63 -16.82
C SER A 59 11.40 6.55 -18.23
N GLU A 60 12.14 7.58 -18.63
CA GLU A 60 12.93 7.64 -19.86
C GLU A 60 13.95 6.49 -19.94
N THR A 61 14.68 6.28 -18.85
CA THR A 61 15.65 5.19 -18.71
C THR A 61 15.00 3.83 -18.89
N ILE A 62 13.85 3.58 -18.24
CA ILE A 62 13.08 2.34 -18.36
C ILE A 62 12.58 2.16 -19.80
N LEU A 63 11.95 3.18 -20.40
CA LEU A 63 11.48 3.13 -21.78
C LEU A 63 12.61 2.77 -22.75
N TYR A 64 13.78 3.38 -22.58
CA TYR A 64 14.91 3.15 -23.47
C TYR A 64 15.58 1.79 -23.25
N LEU A 65 15.64 1.29 -22.00
CA LEU A 65 16.04 -0.08 -21.65
C LEU A 65 15.07 -1.13 -22.21
N THR A 66 13.75 -0.88 -22.13
CA THR A 66 12.72 -1.74 -22.72
C THR A 66 12.86 -1.82 -24.23
N GLY A 67 13.09 -0.69 -24.91
CA GLY A 67 13.40 -0.67 -26.34
C GLY A 67 14.68 -1.44 -26.69
N TRP A 68 15.70 -1.41 -25.84
CA TRP A 68 16.89 -2.26 -26.03
C TRP A 68 16.56 -3.76 -25.89
N GLN A 69 15.80 -4.17 -24.88
CA GLN A 69 15.36 -5.56 -24.69
C GLN A 69 14.53 -6.07 -25.89
N GLN A 70 13.78 -5.18 -26.55
CA GLN A 70 13.01 -5.47 -27.76
C GLN A 70 13.83 -5.35 -29.07
N GLY A 71 15.11 -4.96 -28.98
CA GLY A 71 16.01 -4.84 -30.12
C GLY A 71 15.86 -3.56 -30.95
N THR A 72 15.09 -2.56 -30.49
CA THR A 72 14.93 -1.27 -31.17
C THR A 72 16.05 -0.28 -30.85
N ASN A 73 16.60 -0.35 -29.63
CA ASN A 73 17.58 0.63 -29.13
C ASN A 73 18.99 0.02 -28.94
N PRO A 74 20.08 0.77 -29.19
CA PRO A 74 21.44 0.29 -28.95
C PRO A 74 21.73 0.03 -27.46
N MET A 75 22.22 -1.16 -27.14
CA MET A 75 22.58 -1.57 -25.76
C MET A 75 23.50 -0.57 -25.06
N ALA A 76 24.50 -0.03 -25.76
CA ALA A 76 25.46 0.91 -25.19
C ALA A 76 24.82 2.24 -24.78
N TYR A 77 23.77 2.67 -25.47
CA TYR A 77 23.01 3.89 -25.16
C TYR A 77 22.05 3.62 -23.99
N ALA A 78 21.41 2.46 -23.95
CA ALA A 78 20.56 2.08 -22.80
C ALA A 78 21.36 1.91 -21.50
N ILE A 79 22.57 1.34 -21.58
CA ILE A 79 23.52 1.32 -20.46
C ILE A 79 23.96 2.74 -20.07
N ARG A 80 24.10 3.66 -21.04
CA ARG A 80 24.46 5.05 -20.73
C ARG A 80 23.32 5.81 -20.07
N ALA A 81 22.09 5.71 -20.57
CA ALA A 81 20.89 6.24 -19.91
C ALA A 81 20.82 5.77 -18.46
N ALA A 82 20.89 4.45 -18.23
CA ALA A 82 20.90 3.88 -16.88
C ALA A 82 22.04 4.40 -15.99
N TYR A 83 23.25 4.57 -16.55
CA TYR A 83 24.37 5.17 -15.83
C TYR A 83 24.14 6.64 -15.47
N LEU A 84 23.58 7.44 -16.37
CA LEU A 84 23.32 8.87 -16.14
C LEU A 84 22.24 9.05 -15.07
N TRP A 85 21.13 8.31 -15.18
CA TRP A 85 20.10 8.21 -14.15
C TRP A 85 20.71 7.84 -12.78
N GLN A 86 21.45 6.74 -12.69
CA GLN A 86 22.13 6.29 -11.45
C GLN A 86 23.21 7.25 -10.93
N SER A 87 23.70 8.20 -11.74
CA SER A 87 24.77 9.14 -11.38
C SER A 87 24.26 10.55 -11.02
N GLY A 88 22.95 10.69 -10.74
CA GLY A 88 22.32 11.97 -10.38
C GLY A 88 21.46 12.58 -11.48
N GLU A 89 21.04 11.78 -12.47
CA GLU A 89 20.14 12.10 -13.61
C GLU A 89 20.67 13.14 -14.61
N TYR A 90 21.30 14.23 -14.15
CA TYR A 90 21.79 15.31 -15.02
C TYR A 90 23.04 14.94 -15.81
N TYR A 91 23.07 15.36 -17.08
CA TYR A 91 24.18 15.11 -17.98
C TYR A 91 24.50 16.30 -18.89
N THR A 92 25.65 16.25 -19.54
CA THR A 92 26.10 17.27 -20.50
C THR A 92 26.75 16.61 -21.72
N PHE A 93 26.71 17.29 -22.87
CA PHE A 93 27.34 16.81 -24.10
C PHE A 93 28.79 17.29 -24.23
N ASN A 94 29.72 16.35 -24.15
CA ASN A 94 31.12 16.53 -24.46
C ASN A 94 31.43 16.05 -25.90
N GLY A 95 31.49 16.99 -26.84
CA GLY A 95 31.83 16.72 -28.24
C GLY A 95 33.29 16.31 -28.52
N GLU A 96 34.14 16.19 -27.50
CA GLU A 96 35.49 15.60 -27.62
C GLU A 96 35.49 14.07 -27.47
N GLN A 97 34.34 13.45 -27.14
CA GLN A 97 34.19 12.01 -27.00
C GLN A 97 33.18 11.44 -28.01
N ASP A 98 33.37 10.19 -28.43
CA ASP A 98 32.40 9.49 -29.28
C ASP A 98 31.18 9.00 -28.46
N PRO A 99 29.96 8.96 -29.05
CA PRO A 99 28.80 8.34 -28.42
C PRO A 99 29.04 6.86 -28.06
N PRO A 100 28.50 6.38 -26.92
CA PRO A 100 27.65 7.11 -25.96
C PRO A 100 28.42 7.85 -24.85
N LEU A 101 29.76 7.88 -24.90
CA LEU A 101 30.54 8.48 -23.82
C LEU A 101 30.44 10.02 -23.79
N CYS A 102 30.14 10.64 -24.95
CA CYS A 102 29.86 12.07 -25.09
C CYS A 102 28.84 12.62 -24.08
N TRP A 103 27.83 11.85 -23.68
CA TRP A 103 26.90 12.26 -22.62
C TRP A 103 27.54 11.98 -21.27
N VAL A 104 28.08 12.99 -20.61
CA VAL A 104 28.84 12.88 -19.36
C VAL A 104 27.94 13.26 -18.18
N SER A 105 27.81 12.38 -17.19
CA SER A 105 27.11 12.65 -15.93
C SER A 105 27.69 13.90 -15.24
N GLN A 106 26.83 14.77 -14.73
CA GLN A 106 27.22 15.90 -13.88
C GLN A 106 26.81 15.60 -12.43
N PRO A 107 27.76 15.22 -11.54
CA PRO A 107 27.40 14.83 -10.17
C PRO A 107 26.93 15.99 -9.28
N VAL A 108 27.14 17.23 -9.71
CA VAL A 108 26.77 18.48 -9.02
C VAL A 108 26.58 19.57 -10.08
N PHE A 109 25.69 20.53 -9.82
CA PHE A 109 25.58 21.79 -10.56
C PHE A 109 26.95 22.43 -10.85
N PRO A 110 27.15 23.08 -12.02
CA PRO A 110 28.19 24.09 -12.12
C PRO A 110 27.89 25.20 -11.10
N GLU A 111 28.88 25.63 -10.31
CA GLU A 111 28.75 26.73 -9.34
C GLU A 111 28.23 27.99 -10.05
N GLY A 112 26.92 28.26 -9.95
CA GLY A 112 26.28 29.27 -10.78
C GLY A 112 24.77 29.44 -10.56
N GLU A 113 24.00 28.35 -10.45
CA GLU A 113 22.53 28.44 -10.42
C GLU A 113 21.85 27.33 -9.58
N THR A 114 22.28 27.16 -8.31
CA THR A 114 21.43 26.57 -7.25
C THR A 114 20.38 27.60 -6.84
N SER A 115 19.53 28.00 -7.79
CA SER A 115 18.41 28.89 -7.51
C SER A 115 17.38 28.08 -6.72
N PRO A 116 17.08 28.44 -5.46
CA PRO A 116 16.07 27.74 -4.68
C PRO A 116 14.71 27.79 -5.40
N ALA A 117 14.05 26.65 -5.54
CA ALA A 117 12.67 26.61 -6.01
C ALA A 117 11.71 27.05 -4.89
N SER A 118 10.50 27.48 -5.26
CA SER A 118 9.41 27.79 -4.34
C SER A 118 8.18 26.97 -4.71
N VAL A 119 7.49 26.41 -3.72
CA VAL A 119 6.29 25.58 -3.92
C VAL A 119 5.14 26.13 -3.09
N VAL A 120 3.98 26.37 -3.70
CA VAL A 120 2.78 26.85 -2.99
C VAL A 120 1.50 26.18 -3.49
N PHE A 121 0.70 25.66 -2.55
CA PHE A 121 -0.62 25.10 -2.85
C PHE A 121 -1.74 25.94 -2.25
N THR A 122 -2.68 26.36 -3.10
CA THR A 122 -3.95 26.95 -2.66
C THR A 122 -4.98 25.83 -2.48
N LEU A 123 -5.58 25.73 -1.29
CA LEU A 123 -6.57 24.71 -0.98
C LEU A 123 -7.98 25.30 -1.01
N GLY A 124 -8.94 24.53 -1.52
CA GLY A 124 -10.35 24.94 -1.58
C GLY A 124 -11.31 23.78 -1.27
N PRO A 125 -12.60 24.07 -1.02
CA PRO A 125 -13.21 25.39 -0.89
C PRO A 125 -12.89 26.09 0.44
N ALA A 126 -13.28 27.36 0.61
CA ALA A 126 -12.92 28.17 1.80
C ALA A 126 -13.32 27.55 3.16
N ASP A 127 -14.39 26.76 3.18
CA ASP A 127 -14.84 26.04 4.39
C ASP A 127 -13.80 25.01 4.87
N VAL A 128 -13.05 24.39 3.94
CA VAL A 128 -12.03 23.39 4.26
C VAL A 128 -10.75 24.05 4.80
N VAL A 129 -10.39 25.22 4.27
CA VAL A 129 -9.31 26.06 4.82
C VAL A 129 -9.66 26.51 6.24
N THR A 130 -10.91 26.87 6.49
CA THR A 130 -11.41 27.23 7.83
C THR A 130 -11.37 26.06 8.83
N GLN A 131 -11.46 24.82 8.32
CA GLN A 131 -11.34 23.57 9.10
C GLN A 131 -9.88 23.11 9.29
N GLY A 132 -8.89 23.88 8.83
CA GLY A 132 -7.47 23.57 9.01
C GLY A 132 -6.87 22.68 7.92
N ALA A 133 -7.40 22.74 6.68
CA ALA A 133 -6.78 22.05 5.55
C ALA A 133 -5.34 22.50 5.33
N ALA A 134 -4.47 21.50 5.21
CA ALA A 134 -3.04 21.67 5.00
C ALA A 134 -2.53 20.78 3.86
N TRP A 135 -1.34 21.12 3.39
CA TRP A 135 -0.55 20.34 2.44
C TRP A 135 0.83 20.04 3.03
N PHE A 136 1.51 19.05 2.46
CA PHE A 136 2.81 18.55 2.89
C PHE A 136 3.70 18.35 1.67
N LEU A 137 5.01 18.54 1.83
CA LEU A 137 6.04 18.33 0.81
C LEU A 137 7.04 17.30 1.33
N ASP A 138 7.18 16.17 0.65
CA ASP A 138 8.05 15.04 1.05
C ASP A 138 7.80 14.51 2.49
N GLY A 139 6.59 14.73 3.00
CA GLY A 139 6.19 14.39 4.38
C GLY A 139 6.42 15.52 5.40
N GLU A 140 7.15 16.57 5.04
CA GLU A 140 7.33 17.77 5.87
C GLU A 140 6.09 18.69 5.80
N GLY A 141 5.85 19.43 6.89
CA GLY A 141 4.67 20.27 7.08
C GLY A 141 4.10 20.16 8.50
N PRO A 142 2.81 20.43 8.74
CA PRO A 142 1.79 20.87 7.78
C PRO A 142 1.95 22.34 7.35
N TYR A 143 1.75 22.63 6.07
CA TYR A 143 1.70 23.98 5.50
C TYR A 143 0.26 24.41 5.22
N ALA A 144 -0.08 25.66 5.51
CA ALA A 144 -1.40 26.21 5.28
C ALA A 144 -1.69 26.49 3.80
N SER A 145 -2.97 26.64 3.45
CA SER A 145 -3.39 27.06 2.10
C SER A 145 -2.77 28.41 1.72
N GLY A 146 -1.96 28.42 0.66
CA GLY A 146 -1.26 29.61 0.15
C GLY A 146 0.00 30.00 0.93
N GLU A 147 0.42 29.18 1.89
CA GLU A 147 1.75 29.27 2.50
C GLU A 147 2.79 28.71 1.52
N PRO A 148 3.84 29.46 1.14
CA PRO A 148 4.91 28.97 0.28
C PRO A 148 5.98 28.22 1.08
N VAL A 149 6.57 27.20 0.46
CA VAL A 149 7.82 26.58 0.90
C VAL A 149 8.90 27.06 -0.06
N ASP A 150 9.77 27.96 0.41
CA ASP A 150 10.91 28.46 -0.34
C ASP A 150 12.15 27.59 -0.10
N SER A 151 13.10 27.57 -1.04
CA SER A 151 14.32 26.75 -0.95
C SER A 151 14.07 25.26 -0.96
N VAL A 152 13.13 24.85 -1.81
CA VAL A 152 13.03 23.46 -2.26
C VAL A 152 14.19 23.19 -3.22
N GLU A 153 14.85 22.05 -3.06
CA GLU A 153 15.89 21.58 -3.98
C GLU A 153 15.26 21.20 -5.34
N PRO A 154 15.98 21.29 -6.47
CA PRO A 154 15.45 20.80 -7.75
C PRO A 154 15.42 19.26 -7.79
N GLY A 155 14.33 18.69 -8.31
CA GLY A 155 14.15 17.24 -8.35
C GLY A 155 12.68 16.80 -8.33
N SER A 156 12.44 15.51 -8.09
CA SER A 156 11.09 14.95 -7.88
C SER A 156 10.70 15.05 -6.41
N HIS A 157 9.52 15.62 -6.14
CA HIS A 157 8.95 15.78 -4.80
C HIS A 157 7.53 15.22 -4.76
N VAL A 158 7.12 14.74 -3.58
CA VAL A 158 5.76 14.25 -3.35
C VAL A 158 4.95 15.26 -2.54
N VAL A 159 3.80 15.65 -3.06
CA VAL A 159 2.85 16.53 -2.38
C VAL A 159 1.65 15.73 -1.91
N SER A 160 1.31 15.86 -0.62
CA SER A 160 0.13 15.24 -0.03
C SER A 160 -0.73 16.23 0.76
N PHE A 161 -1.93 15.81 1.15
CA PHE A 161 -2.98 16.68 1.71
C PHE A 161 -3.57 16.09 2.99
N SER A 162 -3.87 16.96 3.96
CA SER A 162 -4.43 16.56 5.25
C SER A 162 -5.78 15.83 5.11
N VAL A 163 -6.09 14.97 6.08
CA VAL A 163 -7.39 14.28 6.17
C VAL A 163 -8.33 15.09 7.06
N LEU A 164 -9.57 15.31 6.59
CA LEU A 164 -10.58 16.11 7.30
C LEU A 164 -11.94 15.43 7.25
N ALA A 165 -12.65 15.42 8.38
CA ALA A 165 -13.96 14.80 8.49
C ALA A 165 -15.02 15.55 7.66
N GLY A 166 -15.83 14.81 6.90
CA GLY A 166 -16.80 15.41 5.96
C GLY A 166 -16.22 15.74 4.58
N TRP A 167 -14.93 15.47 4.33
CA TRP A 167 -14.25 15.82 3.07
C TRP A 167 -13.42 14.67 2.50
N ILE A 168 -13.63 14.40 1.22
CA ILE A 168 -12.73 13.62 0.37
C ILE A 168 -11.57 14.55 -0.02
N ARG A 169 -10.35 14.20 0.41
CA ARG A 169 -9.15 15.00 0.11
C ARG A 169 -8.73 14.86 -1.36
N PRO A 170 -7.98 15.83 -1.93
CA PRO A 170 -7.29 15.63 -3.19
C PRO A 170 -6.33 14.44 -3.10
N VAL A 171 -6.15 13.72 -4.21
CA VAL A 171 -5.10 12.70 -4.34
C VAL A 171 -3.73 13.39 -4.37
N GLY A 172 -2.75 12.77 -3.70
CA GLY A 172 -1.35 13.22 -3.72
C GLY A 172 -0.76 13.19 -5.13
N ILE A 173 0.31 13.95 -5.36
CA ILE A 173 0.96 14.05 -6.67
C ILE A 173 2.48 14.05 -6.54
N ASN A 174 3.14 13.63 -7.60
CA ASN A 174 4.55 13.93 -7.82
C ASN A 174 4.66 15.24 -8.61
N ILE A 175 5.61 16.09 -8.24
CA ILE A 175 6.03 17.28 -8.99
C ILE A 175 7.52 17.17 -9.28
N ASP A 176 7.93 17.53 -10.49
CA ASP A 176 9.34 17.66 -10.86
C ASP A 176 9.67 19.15 -10.97
N LEU A 177 10.61 19.62 -10.15
CA LEU A 177 11.00 21.03 -10.05
C LEU A 177 12.31 21.30 -10.78
N ALA A 178 12.29 22.27 -11.70
CA ALA A 178 13.50 22.80 -12.31
C ALA A 178 14.24 23.78 -11.36
N PRO A 179 15.55 24.02 -11.56
CA PRO A 179 16.30 24.98 -10.76
C PRO A 179 15.71 26.40 -10.82
N GLY A 180 15.33 26.93 -9.66
CA GLY A 180 14.70 28.25 -9.52
C GLY A 180 13.25 28.34 -9.98
N GLU A 181 12.54 27.22 -10.08
CA GLU A 181 11.12 27.21 -10.44
C GLU A 181 10.21 27.66 -9.29
N ASP A 182 9.30 28.59 -9.57
CA ASP A 182 8.17 28.93 -8.69
C ASP A 182 6.96 28.07 -9.10
N PHE A 183 6.74 26.94 -8.41
CA PHE A 183 5.61 26.05 -8.63
C PHE A 183 4.39 26.48 -7.81
N ALA A 184 3.25 26.68 -8.48
CA ALA A 184 1.99 27.03 -7.83
C ALA A 184 0.80 26.25 -8.41
N ASP A 185 0.01 25.62 -7.55
CA ASP A 185 -1.18 24.84 -7.96
C ASP A 185 -2.37 25.04 -6.98
N THR A 186 -3.58 24.68 -7.43
CA THR A 186 -4.82 24.77 -6.64
C THR A 186 -5.50 23.41 -6.52
N ARG A 187 -5.73 22.96 -5.29
CA ARG A 187 -6.28 21.62 -4.99
C ARG A 187 -7.57 21.73 -4.20
N ASN A 188 -8.61 21.06 -4.68
CA ASN A 188 -9.95 21.14 -4.10
C ASN A 188 -10.36 19.84 -3.40
N TYR A 189 -10.75 19.96 -2.14
CA TYR A 189 -11.44 18.92 -1.39
C TYR A 189 -12.89 18.82 -1.87
N THR A 190 -13.42 17.60 -1.93
CA THR A 190 -14.82 17.34 -2.29
C THR A 190 -15.61 17.03 -1.03
N ALA A 191 -16.71 17.75 -0.79
CA ALA A 191 -17.56 17.48 0.36
C ALA A 191 -18.20 16.08 0.23
N GLN A 192 -18.16 15.28 1.29
CA GLN A 192 -18.86 13.99 1.33
C GLN A 192 -20.38 14.22 1.21
N LEU A 193 -21.05 13.37 0.43
CA LEU A 193 -22.51 13.38 0.34
C LEU A 193 -23.14 13.04 1.69
N LYS A 194 -24.05 13.89 2.17
CA LYS A 194 -24.80 13.71 3.42
C LYS A 194 -26.29 13.61 3.12
N SER A 195 -27.00 12.78 3.88
CA SER A 195 -28.45 12.59 3.78
C SER A 195 -29.11 12.66 5.16
N SER A 196 -30.33 13.20 5.20
CA SER A 196 -31.25 13.04 6.33
C SER A 196 -31.81 11.61 6.41
N ASP A 197 -31.88 10.94 5.27
CA ASP A 197 -32.72 9.78 5.02
C ASP A 197 -31.94 8.48 5.19
N LEU A 198 -30.66 8.48 4.82
CA LEU A 198 -29.75 7.34 4.97
C LEU A 198 -28.48 7.75 5.72
N VAL A 199 -27.94 6.84 6.53
CA VAL A 199 -26.56 6.88 7.04
C VAL A 199 -25.82 5.59 6.68
N VAL A 200 -24.51 5.68 6.48
CA VAL A 200 -23.65 4.53 6.18
C VAL A 200 -22.42 4.53 7.08
N PHE A 201 -22.12 3.37 7.65
CA PHE A 201 -20.94 3.09 8.45
C PHE A 201 -20.01 2.17 7.66
N GLY A 202 -18.73 2.50 7.56
CA GLY A 202 -17.69 1.65 6.97
C GLY A 202 -16.67 1.21 8.02
N TYR A 203 -16.19 -0.02 7.92
CA TYR A 203 -15.16 -0.58 8.81
C TYR A 203 -14.41 -1.75 8.16
N ASN A 204 -13.18 -1.97 8.58
CA ASN A 204 -12.35 -3.10 8.17
C ASN A 204 -12.55 -4.30 9.12
N GLU A 205 -12.10 -5.48 8.70
CA GLU A 205 -12.24 -6.72 9.45
C GLU A 205 -11.35 -6.82 10.72
N LEU A 206 -10.13 -6.26 10.71
CA LEU A 206 -9.05 -6.62 11.65
C LEU A 206 -8.23 -5.45 12.22
N GLY A 207 -8.41 -4.23 11.71
CA GLY A 207 -7.60 -3.06 12.06
C GLY A 207 -6.31 -2.91 11.26
N MET A 208 -5.72 -3.99 10.74
CA MET A 208 -4.67 -3.99 9.72
C MET A 208 -4.55 -5.37 9.05
N HIS A 209 -4.38 -5.40 7.73
CA HIS A 209 -3.91 -6.59 7.02
C HIS A 209 -2.40 -6.54 6.82
N CYS A 210 -1.72 -7.68 6.90
CA CYS A 210 -0.27 -7.78 6.68
C CYS A 210 0.00 -8.50 5.36
N MET A 211 1.00 -8.07 4.58
CA MET A 211 1.44 -8.77 3.37
C MET A 211 2.96 -8.88 3.31
N ASN A 212 3.48 -9.80 2.51
CA ASN A 212 4.88 -9.79 2.11
C ASN A 212 5.19 -8.56 1.22
N GLU A 213 6.40 -8.01 1.34
CA GLU A 213 6.95 -7.05 0.37
C GLU A 213 7.34 -7.75 -0.95
N ASP A 214 8.07 -8.86 -0.83
CA ASP A 214 8.52 -9.73 -1.92
C ASP A 214 7.93 -11.15 -1.82
N PHE A 215 7.52 -11.69 -2.97
CA PHE A 215 6.87 -13.00 -3.11
C PHE A 215 7.73 -14.04 -3.84
N SER A 216 8.97 -13.72 -4.20
CA SER A 216 9.86 -14.58 -5.00
C SER A 216 10.44 -15.77 -4.23
N GLU A 217 10.49 -15.68 -2.90
CA GLU A 217 11.09 -16.69 -2.02
C GLU A 217 10.08 -17.45 -1.18
N PHE A 218 9.22 -16.73 -0.44
CA PHE A 218 8.09 -17.32 0.29
C PHE A 218 6.91 -16.35 0.39
N MET A 219 5.75 -16.86 0.81
CA MET A 219 4.60 -16.05 1.20
C MET A 219 4.09 -16.47 2.58
N ILE A 220 3.94 -15.49 3.47
CA ILE A 220 3.15 -15.57 4.71
C ILE A 220 1.72 -15.10 4.41
N LEU A 221 1.56 -13.90 3.82
CA LEU A 221 0.26 -13.33 3.46
C LEU A 221 0.32 -12.56 2.11
N PRO A 222 -0.73 -12.65 1.27
CA PRO A 222 -0.88 -11.94 0.00
C PRO A 222 -1.39 -10.50 0.19
N PRO A 223 -1.37 -9.66 -0.86
CA PRO A 223 -2.12 -8.40 -0.89
C PRO A 223 -3.62 -8.70 -0.78
N TYR A 224 -4.24 -8.24 0.30
CA TYR A 224 -5.63 -8.55 0.63
C TYR A 224 -6.21 -7.51 1.57
N ASN A 225 -7.52 -7.30 1.51
CA ASN A 225 -8.28 -6.60 2.56
C ASN A 225 -9.77 -6.96 2.46
N THR A 226 -10.46 -6.88 3.59
CA THR A 226 -11.92 -6.98 3.65
C THR A 226 -12.49 -5.66 4.18
N LEU A 227 -13.40 -5.06 3.42
CA LEU A 227 -14.11 -3.83 3.78
C LEU A 227 -15.61 -4.13 3.91
N TYR A 228 -16.21 -3.65 5.00
CA TYR A 228 -17.62 -3.76 5.30
C TYR A 228 -18.30 -2.40 5.28
N ALA A 229 -19.60 -2.39 4.95
CA ALA A 229 -20.45 -1.21 5.04
C ALA A 229 -21.83 -1.57 5.58
N GLN A 230 -22.31 -0.91 6.62
CA GLN A 230 -23.68 -1.07 7.11
C GLN A 230 -24.49 0.21 6.83
N VAL A 231 -25.65 0.06 6.19
CA VAL A 231 -26.52 1.17 5.78
C VAL A 231 -27.79 1.16 6.62
N VAL A 232 -28.19 2.31 7.13
CA VAL A 232 -29.41 2.48 7.95
C VAL A 232 -30.31 3.53 7.32
N ASP A 233 -31.57 3.17 7.11
CA ASP A 233 -32.67 4.05 6.72
C ASP A 233 -33.27 4.71 7.96
N ARG A 234 -33.54 6.00 7.83
CA ARG A 234 -33.97 6.93 8.88
C ARG A 234 -35.32 7.60 8.54
N THR A 235 -35.86 7.32 7.36
CA THR A 235 -37.11 7.91 6.83
C THR A 235 -38.36 7.36 7.51
N HIS A 236 -38.22 6.28 8.27
CA HIS A 236 -39.26 5.66 9.07
C HIS A 236 -38.97 5.96 10.56
N GLY A 237 -40.02 6.06 11.39
CA GLY A 237 -39.87 6.48 12.79
C GLY A 237 -39.00 5.55 13.65
N SER A 238 -38.81 4.31 13.21
CA SER A 238 -37.78 3.39 13.69
C SER A 238 -36.71 3.20 12.61
N PRO A 239 -35.41 3.25 12.94
CA PRO A 239 -34.35 2.97 11.98
C PRO A 239 -34.39 1.54 11.45
N GLU A 240 -34.14 1.35 10.16
CA GLU A 240 -34.13 0.02 9.51
C GLU A 240 -32.80 -0.23 8.78
N ILE A 241 -32.26 -1.45 8.87
CA ILE A 241 -30.99 -1.80 8.23
C ILE A 241 -31.23 -2.20 6.78
N VAL A 242 -30.53 -1.55 5.84
CA VAL A 242 -30.75 -1.69 4.40
C VAL A 242 -29.76 -2.70 3.80
N GLN A 243 -30.28 -3.84 3.33
CA GLN A 243 -29.51 -4.88 2.62
C GLN A 243 -30.01 -5.14 1.18
N SER A 244 -30.94 -4.32 0.67
CA SER A 244 -31.42 -4.40 -0.72
C SER A 244 -31.97 -3.05 -1.18
N GLY A 245 -32.26 -2.89 -2.48
CA GLY A 245 -32.83 -1.65 -3.05
C GLY A 245 -31.85 -0.49 -3.24
N VAL A 246 -30.63 -0.59 -2.69
CA VAL A 246 -29.52 0.34 -2.90
C VAL A 246 -28.35 -0.34 -3.62
N THR A 247 -27.46 0.45 -4.21
CA THR A 247 -26.13 -0.01 -4.66
C THR A 247 -25.08 0.59 -3.75
N VAL A 248 -24.21 -0.24 -3.16
CA VAL A 248 -23.09 0.22 -2.34
C VAL A 248 -21.79 0.05 -3.13
N ARG A 249 -21.04 1.13 -3.30
CA ARG A 249 -19.78 1.19 -4.06
C ARG A 249 -18.63 1.59 -3.15
N TYR A 250 -17.42 1.13 -3.46
CA TYR A 250 -16.19 1.54 -2.78
C TYR A 250 -15.10 1.96 -3.79
N GLU A 251 -14.20 2.82 -3.34
CA GLU A 251 -13.03 3.29 -4.10
C GLU A 251 -11.90 3.63 -3.11
N ILE A 252 -10.71 3.06 -3.29
CA ILE A 252 -9.52 3.41 -2.50
C ILE A 252 -8.94 4.72 -3.02
N GLN A 253 -8.85 5.74 -2.16
CA GLN A 253 -8.34 7.06 -2.52
C GLN A 253 -6.84 7.04 -2.78
N GLY A 254 -6.41 7.47 -3.97
CA GLY A 254 -5.00 7.60 -4.34
C GLY A 254 -4.26 6.27 -4.55
N ASN A 255 -4.98 5.15 -4.61
CA ASN A 255 -4.40 3.85 -4.93
C ASN A 255 -5.29 3.19 -6.00
N THR A 256 -4.88 3.29 -7.26
CA THR A 256 -5.64 2.81 -8.44
C THR A 256 -5.00 1.59 -9.10
N VAL A 257 -3.74 1.31 -8.79
CA VAL A 257 -2.94 0.19 -9.31
C VAL A 257 -2.12 -0.47 -8.19
N SER A 258 -1.88 -1.77 -8.28
CA SER A 258 -1.14 -2.58 -7.30
C SER A 258 -0.07 -3.48 -7.93
N ASP A 259 -0.26 -3.93 -9.17
CA ASP A 259 0.69 -4.82 -9.85
C ASP A 259 2.04 -4.15 -10.19
N THR A 260 2.08 -2.83 -10.28
CA THR A 260 3.34 -2.07 -10.41
C THR A 260 4.07 -1.87 -9.07
N LYS A 261 3.48 -2.28 -7.94
CA LYS A 261 3.94 -1.96 -6.58
C LYS A 261 4.40 -3.19 -5.78
N THR A 262 4.22 -4.40 -6.31
CA THR A 262 4.70 -5.66 -5.74
C THR A 262 4.71 -6.75 -6.81
N ASN A 263 5.62 -7.72 -6.69
CA ASN A 263 5.74 -8.86 -7.60
C ASN A 263 4.76 -10.01 -7.33
N PHE A 264 3.74 -9.80 -6.48
CA PHE A 264 2.75 -10.82 -6.13
C PHE A 264 2.17 -11.58 -7.34
N TRP A 265 1.76 -10.87 -8.39
CA TRP A 265 1.11 -11.48 -9.55
C TRP A 265 2.04 -12.35 -10.40
N ASP A 266 3.35 -12.10 -10.39
CA ASP A 266 4.34 -12.93 -11.08
C ASP A 266 4.48 -14.32 -10.42
N TYR A 267 4.24 -14.39 -9.10
CA TYR A 267 4.39 -15.61 -8.30
C TYR A 267 3.05 -16.25 -7.91
N ALA A 268 1.92 -15.58 -8.16
CA ALA A 268 0.59 -16.04 -7.77
C ALA A 268 0.24 -17.47 -8.25
N GLU A 269 0.61 -17.84 -9.49
CA GLU A 269 0.36 -19.19 -10.00
C GLU A 269 1.13 -20.26 -9.22
N ALA A 270 2.37 -19.99 -8.83
CA ALA A 270 3.17 -20.91 -8.02
C ALA A 270 2.69 -20.98 -6.56
N LEU A 271 2.19 -19.86 -6.02
CA LEU A 271 1.74 -19.74 -4.63
C LEU A 271 0.33 -20.30 -4.37
N PHE A 272 -0.58 -20.19 -5.35
CA PHE A 272 -1.99 -20.59 -5.22
C PHE A 272 -2.45 -21.68 -6.21
N GLY A 273 -1.59 -22.11 -7.13
CA GLY A 273 -1.95 -23.07 -8.19
C GLY A 273 -2.88 -22.48 -9.27
N GLN A 274 -3.06 -21.15 -9.29
CA GLN A 274 -3.90 -20.44 -10.25
C GLN A 274 -3.28 -19.09 -10.59
N ALA A 275 -3.14 -18.80 -11.90
CA ALA A 275 -2.77 -17.46 -12.36
C ALA A 275 -3.88 -16.44 -12.00
N ILE A 276 -3.49 -15.37 -11.33
CA ILE A 276 -4.38 -14.27 -10.95
C ILE A 276 -4.19 -13.11 -11.93
N THR A 277 -5.27 -12.51 -12.41
CA THR A 277 -5.19 -11.34 -13.30
C THR A 277 -4.57 -10.15 -12.55
N PRO A 278 -3.61 -9.41 -13.14
CA PRO A 278 -3.05 -8.22 -12.52
C PRO A 278 -4.10 -7.19 -12.11
N ASN A 279 -3.86 -6.54 -10.96
CA ASN A 279 -4.80 -5.64 -10.27
C ASN A 279 -6.15 -6.27 -9.87
N VAL A 280 -6.25 -7.60 -9.85
CA VAL A 280 -7.39 -8.35 -9.28
C VAL A 280 -6.88 -9.12 -8.07
N GLY A 281 -7.60 -9.05 -6.95
CA GLY A 281 -7.30 -9.83 -5.75
C GLY A 281 -7.94 -11.21 -5.75
N LEU A 282 -7.62 -12.00 -4.73
CA LEU A 282 -7.93 -13.44 -4.65
C LEU A 282 -9.42 -13.81 -4.78
N THR A 283 -10.34 -12.89 -4.49
CA THR A 283 -11.79 -13.11 -4.61
C THR A 283 -12.42 -12.41 -5.82
N GLY A 284 -11.61 -11.88 -6.75
CA GLY A 284 -12.07 -11.27 -8.00
C GLY A 284 -12.32 -9.75 -7.95
N HIS A 285 -12.11 -9.12 -6.79
CA HIS A 285 -12.30 -7.69 -6.58
C HIS A 285 -11.05 -6.85 -6.90
N ARG A 286 -11.22 -5.54 -7.01
CA ARG A 286 -10.16 -4.54 -7.35
C ARG A 286 -10.10 -3.44 -6.28
N LEU A 287 -9.36 -2.36 -6.53
CA LEU A 287 -9.31 -1.17 -5.66
C LEU A 287 -10.56 -0.26 -5.79
N THR A 288 -11.46 -0.57 -6.72
CA THR A 288 -12.80 0.00 -6.80
C THR A 288 -13.80 -1.07 -7.23
N GLY A 289 -15.05 -0.95 -6.80
CA GLY A 289 -16.09 -1.90 -7.16
C GLY A 289 -17.43 -1.70 -6.45
N ILE A 290 -18.29 -2.71 -6.58
CA ILE A 290 -19.59 -2.80 -5.92
C ILE A 290 -19.47 -3.83 -4.79
N MET A 291 -19.99 -3.48 -3.61
CA MET A 291 -20.06 -4.36 -2.45
C MET A 291 -21.30 -5.27 -2.56
N THR A 292 -21.21 -6.49 -2.03
CA THR A 292 -22.33 -7.45 -2.02
C THR A 292 -22.99 -7.47 -0.65
N ALA A 293 -24.32 -7.48 -0.58
CA ALA A 293 -25.02 -7.66 0.69
C ALA A 293 -24.66 -9.01 1.32
N HIS A 294 -24.22 -9.00 2.58
CA HIS A 294 -23.83 -10.21 3.29
C HIS A 294 -25.07 -11.06 3.60
N ALA A 295 -24.94 -12.39 3.48
CA ALA A 295 -25.99 -13.30 3.93
C ALA A 295 -26.16 -13.25 5.46
N ALA A 296 -27.38 -13.52 5.93
CA ALA A 296 -27.67 -13.71 7.35
C ALA A 296 -26.71 -14.74 7.99
N PRO A 297 -26.25 -14.55 9.25
CA PRO A 297 -26.83 -13.66 10.26
C PRO A 297 -26.28 -12.22 10.28
N ARG A 298 -25.31 -11.88 9.42
CA ARG A 298 -24.82 -10.49 9.29
C ARG A 298 -25.83 -9.62 8.53
N THR A 299 -25.76 -8.32 8.79
CA THR A 299 -26.73 -7.29 8.38
C THR A 299 -26.06 -6.14 7.61
N ASP A 300 -24.93 -6.41 6.96
CA ASP A 300 -24.08 -5.44 6.29
C ASP A 300 -23.81 -5.82 4.83
N TRP A 301 -22.99 -5.02 4.15
CA TRP A 301 -22.44 -5.22 2.83
C TRP A 301 -20.95 -5.49 2.96
N VAL A 302 -20.38 -6.30 2.07
CA VAL A 302 -18.98 -6.71 2.10
C VAL A 302 -18.33 -6.62 0.73
N VAL A 303 -17.05 -6.28 0.71
CA VAL A 303 -16.12 -6.68 -0.34
C VAL A 303 -14.90 -7.35 0.32
N THR A 304 -14.53 -8.52 -0.20
CA THR A 304 -13.35 -9.28 0.23
C THR A 304 -12.23 -9.12 -0.79
N GLY A 305 -11.00 -9.48 -0.40
CA GLY A 305 -9.87 -9.61 -1.33
C GLY A 305 -9.60 -8.38 -2.18
N ILE A 306 -9.73 -7.18 -1.61
CA ILE A 306 -9.18 -5.96 -2.22
C ILE A 306 -7.65 -6.15 -2.30
N PRO A 307 -7.02 -6.08 -3.48
CA PRO A 307 -5.58 -6.36 -3.66
C PRO A 307 -4.69 -5.17 -3.23
N ILE A 308 -5.00 -4.55 -2.10
CA ILE A 308 -4.37 -3.30 -1.68
C ILE A 308 -2.91 -3.52 -1.24
N THR A 309 -2.07 -2.53 -1.54
CA THR A 309 -0.66 -2.45 -1.15
C THR A 309 -0.46 -1.23 -0.24
N PRO A 310 0.57 -1.23 0.63
CA PRO A 310 0.88 -0.07 1.47
C PRO A 310 1.49 1.10 0.70
N LEU A 311 1.76 0.98 -0.61
CA LEU A 311 2.13 2.10 -1.48
C LEU A 311 0.92 2.70 -2.19
N ASP A 312 0.80 4.02 -2.16
CA ASP A 312 -0.13 4.78 -3.00
C ASP A 312 0.41 4.96 -4.44
N ASP A 313 -0.33 5.65 -5.32
CA ASP A 313 0.08 5.84 -6.72
C ASP A 313 1.29 6.77 -6.89
N THR A 314 1.64 7.58 -5.87
CA THR A 314 2.90 8.35 -5.81
C THR A 314 4.10 7.49 -5.38
N HIS A 315 3.87 6.21 -5.07
CA HIS A 315 4.83 5.26 -4.50
C HIS A 315 5.31 5.65 -3.09
N VAL A 316 4.51 6.44 -2.36
CA VAL A 316 4.72 6.71 -0.94
C VAL A 316 3.96 5.70 -0.08
N GLU A 317 4.58 5.31 1.04
CA GLU A 317 3.99 4.39 1.99
C GLU A 317 2.84 5.06 2.76
N ASN A 318 1.62 4.59 2.51
CA ASN A 318 0.39 4.94 3.20
C ASN A 318 -0.22 3.67 3.83
N PRO A 319 0.04 3.39 5.12
CA PRO A 319 -0.52 2.22 5.81
C PRO A 319 -2.02 2.34 6.13
N TYR A 320 -2.60 3.54 5.98
CA TYR A 320 -3.97 3.88 6.35
C TYR A 320 -4.76 4.45 5.14
N PRO A 321 -4.79 3.77 3.99
CA PRO A 321 -5.49 4.29 2.81
C PRO A 321 -7.00 4.33 3.08
N LEU A 322 -7.64 5.43 2.70
CA LEU A 322 -9.07 5.63 2.92
C LEU A 322 -9.87 5.11 1.73
N ALA A 323 -10.86 4.27 2.00
CA ALA A 323 -11.92 3.99 1.05
C ALA A 323 -13.03 5.04 1.17
N THR A 324 -13.47 5.62 0.04
CA THR A 324 -14.78 6.24 -0.05
C THR A 324 -15.82 5.15 -0.24
N ILE A 325 -16.80 5.05 0.65
CA ILE A 325 -17.99 4.21 0.45
C ILE A 325 -19.15 5.11 0.04
N THR A 326 -19.80 4.79 -1.08
CA THR A 326 -20.93 5.55 -1.64
C THR A 326 -22.18 4.68 -1.74
N VAL A 327 -23.30 5.14 -1.20
CA VAL A 327 -24.60 4.48 -1.30
C VAL A 327 -25.46 5.23 -2.33
N ALA A 328 -25.98 4.49 -3.31
CA ALA A 328 -26.80 5.02 -4.40
C ALA A 328 -28.20 4.39 -4.41
N GLN A 329 -29.21 5.18 -4.78
CA GLN A 329 -30.56 4.73 -5.11
C GLN A 329 -30.83 5.01 -6.60
N GLY A 330 -30.93 3.95 -7.40
CA GLY A 330 -30.93 4.08 -8.87
C GLY A 330 -29.61 4.65 -9.37
N GLU A 331 -29.68 5.74 -10.14
CA GLU A 331 -28.51 6.47 -10.66
C GLU A 331 -28.04 7.62 -9.74
N GLN A 332 -28.72 7.88 -8.63
CA GLN A 332 -28.40 8.99 -7.72
C GLN A 332 -27.60 8.51 -6.51
N ASP A 333 -26.43 9.11 -6.29
CA ASP A 333 -25.68 8.96 -5.05
C ASP A 333 -26.33 9.75 -3.91
N ILE A 334 -26.54 9.11 -2.77
CA ILE A 334 -27.36 9.61 -1.65
C ILE A 334 -26.50 10.01 -0.46
N VAL A 335 -25.58 9.13 -0.04
CA VAL A 335 -24.76 9.33 1.15
C VAL A 335 -23.41 8.65 1.00
N GLN A 336 -22.39 9.23 1.63
CA GLN A 336 -21.02 8.72 1.66
C GLN A 336 -20.49 8.62 3.09
N THR A 337 -19.54 7.71 3.27
CA THR A 337 -18.61 7.71 4.41
C THR A 337 -17.19 7.39 3.92
N GLN A 338 -16.21 7.55 4.81
CA GLN A 338 -14.84 7.10 4.59
C GLN A 338 -14.44 6.17 5.72
N SER A 339 -13.70 5.11 5.38
CA SER A 339 -13.15 4.16 6.35
C SER A 339 -11.77 3.71 5.91
N VAL A 340 -10.91 3.36 6.86
CA VAL A 340 -9.54 2.91 6.57
C VAL A 340 -9.58 1.49 6.00
N VAL A 341 -8.74 1.21 5.00
CA VAL A 341 -8.47 -0.11 4.44
C VAL A 341 -7.02 -0.49 4.77
N PRO A 342 -6.71 -0.68 6.06
CA PRO A 342 -5.35 -0.64 6.59
C PRO A 342 -4.52 -1.84 6.12
N VAL A 343 -3.29 -1.58 5.69
CA VAL A 343 -2.39 -2.57 5.11
C VAL A 343 -0.93 -2.24 5.42
N SER A 344 -0.12 -3.26 5.68
CA SER A 344 1.32 -3.08 5.95
C SER A 344 2.13 -4.29 5.51
N TRP A 345 3.40 -4.04 5.19
CA TRP A 345 4.44 -5.04 4.96
C TRP A 345 5.55 -4.99 6.02
N GLU A 346 5.34 -4.26 7.12
CA GLU A 346 6.31 -4.11 8.20
C GLU A 346 6.47 -5.43 8.99
N ILE A 347 7.39 -6.27 8.52
CA ILE A 347 7.74 -7.57 9.10
C ILE A 347 9.28 -7.66 9.19
N SER A 348 9.84 -7.28 10.34
CA SER A 348 11.29 -7.08 10.54
C SER A 348 12.09 -8.37 10.78
N CYS A 349 11.93 -9.37 9.91
CA CYS A 349 12.66 -10.65 9.99
C CYS A 349 14.18 -10.48 9.94
N ASP A 350 14.66 -9.46 9.23
CA ASP A 350 16.06 -9.09 9.03
C ASP A 350 16.81 -8.81 10.35
N MET A 351 16.11 -8.39 11.41
CA MET A 351 16.72 -8.17 12.73
C MET A 351 17.43 -9.42 13.28
N CYS A 352 16.99 -10.62 12.90
CA CYS A 352 17.56 -11.90 13.33
C CYS A 352 17.93 -12.85 12.18
N HIS A 353 17.37 -12.66 10.99
CA HIS A 353 17.71 -13.37 9.75
C HIS A 353 18.56 -12.48 8.84
N ASN A 354 19.79 -12.21 9.30
CA ASN A 354 20.76 -11.30 8.67
C ASN A 354 22.07 -12.01 8.28
N THR A 355 22.02 -13.31 7.97
CA THR A 355 23.20 -14.06 7.52
C THR A 355 23.82 -13.38 6.28
N PRO A 356 25.09 -12.91 6.32
CA PRO A 356 25.64 -12.10 5.24
C PRO A 356 25.67 -12.79 3.89
N GLY A 357 25.24 -12.07 2.85
CA GLY A 357 25.24 -12.55 1.45
C GLY A 357 24.00 -13.35 1.04
N ILE A 358 22.99 -13.45 1.90
CA ILE A 358 21.65 -13.97 1.56
C ILE A 358 20.56 -13.04 2.09
N THR A 359 19.35 -13.14 1.55
CA THR A 359 18.18 -12.41 2.03
C THR A 359 17.66 -13.01 3.35
N PRO A 360 16.87 -12.26 4.13
CA PRO A 360 16.17 -12.81 5.30
C PRO A 360 15.29 -14.01 4.94
N ALA A 361 14.64 -13.98 3.77
CA ALA A 361 13.80 -15.07 3.31
C ALA A 361 14.60 -16.35 2.98
N THR A 362 15.75 -16.23 2.31
CA THR A 362 16.68 -17.35 2.11
C THR A 362 17.16 -17.92 3.44
N ASP A 363 17.49 -17.06 4.40
CA ASP A 363 17.98 -17.47 5.72
C ASP A 363 16.89 -18.23 6.51
N ILE A 364 15.64 -17.77 6.46
CA ILE A 364 14.48 -18.50 7.02
C ILE A 364 14.33 -19.89 6.38
N LEU A 365 14.30 -19.98 5.04
CA LEU A 365 14.11 -21.25 4.33
C LEU A 365 15.25 -22.23 4.60
N ARG A 366 16.50 -21.75 4.64
CA ARG A 366 17.67 -22.59 4.95
C ARG A 366 17.64 -23.13 6.38
N LYS A 367 17.34 -22.27 7.37
CA LYS A 367 17.19 -22.68 8.77
C LYS A 367 16.01 -23.65 8.96
N HIS A 368 14.94 -23.51 8.18
CA HIS A 368 13.84 -24.47 8.14
C HIS A 368 14.30 -25.83 7.59
N ASP A 369 15.01 -25.84 6.46
CA ASP A 369 15.55 -27.07 5.85
C ASP A 369 16.52 -27.80 6.78
N GLU A 370 17.41 -27.08 7.47
CA GLU A 370 18.33 -27.63 8.47
C GLU A 370 17.60 -28.20 9.71
N MET A 371 16.49 -27.59 10.13
CA MET A 371 15.77 -27.99 11.35
C MET A 371 14.73 -29.10 11.11
N HIS A 372 14.17 -29.19 9.91
CA HIS A 372 13.04 -30.06 9.58
C HIS A 372 13.33 -31.07 8.46
N GLU A 373 14.58 -31.17 8.02
CA GLU A 373 15.04 -32.08 6.96
C GLU A 373 14.29 -31.87 5.61
N THR A 374 13.92 -30.62 5.33
CA THR A 374 13.23 -30.21 4.09
C THR A 374 14.21 -29.68 3.04
N THR A 375 13.69 -29.30 1.86
CA THR A 375 14.47 -28.69 0.75
C THR A 375 13.77 -27.45 0.17
N LEU A 376 13.00 -26.75 0.99
CA LEU A 376 12.19 -25.57 0.65
C LEU A 376 13.01 -24.44 0.01
N GLU A 377 14.27 -24.25 0.41
CA GLU A 377 15.17 -23.27 -0.20
C GLU A 377 15.32 -23.52 -1.72
N SER A 378 15.24 -24.77 -2.18
CA SER A 378 15.32 -25.12 -3.60
C SER A 378 13.98 -25.15 -4.34
N MET A 379 12.86 -24.96 -3.63
CA MET A 379 11.48 -25.10 -4.15
C MET A 379 10.69 -23.78 -4.10
N ARG A 380 11.40 -22.65 -4.19
CA ARG A 380 10.81 -21.30 -4.15
C ARG A 380 9.95 -21.01 -5.40
N PRO A 381 8.89 -20.18 -5.29
CA PRO A 381 8.43 -19.54 -4.06
C PRO A 381 7.61 -20.50 -3.17
N VAL A 382 7.75 -20.38 -1.85
CA VAL A 382 7.08 -21.27 -0.88
C VAL A 382 5.91 -20.56 -0.20
N ALA A 383 4.66 -20.91 -0.50
CA ALA A 383 3.53 -20.51 0.34
C ALA A 383 3.49 -21.38 1.61
N CYS A 384 3.69 -20.76 2.79
CA CYS A 384 3.74 -21.45 4.09
C CYS A 384 2.49 -22.30 4.36
N GLY A 385 1.34 -21.81 3.90
CA GLY A 385 0.01 -22.42 4.00
C GLY A 385 -0.15 -23.82 3.39
N HIS A 386 0.74 -24.24 2.49
CA HIS A 386 0.74 -25.61 1.97
C HIS A 386 1.07 -26.66 3.03
N CYS A 387 1.90 -26.30 4.01
CA CYS A 387 2.29 -27.19 5.11
C CYS A 387 1.60 -26.80 6.41
N HIS A 388 1.68 -25.54 6.79
CA HIS A 388 1.13 -25.02 8.03
C HIS A 388 -0.27 -24.47 7.80
N ALA A 389 -1.27 -24.90 8.56
CA ALA A 389 -2.63 -24.38 8.40
C ALA A 389 -2.68 -22.85 8.61
N GLN A 390 -3.37 -22.16 7.70
CA GLN A 390 -3.64 -20.72 7.68
C GLN A 390 -5.14 -20.50 7.38
N PRO A 391 -6.02 -20.54 8.42
CA PRO A 391 -7.46 -20.34 8.26
C PRO A 391 -7.82 -19.05 7.52
N GLU A 392 -7.05 -17.99 7.73
CA GLU A 392 -7.20 -16.66 7.12
C GLU A 392 -7.02 -16.64 5.60
N LEU A 393 -6.29 -17.62 5.04
CA LEU A 393 -6.15 -17.83 3.59
C LEU A 393 -7.01 -19.00 3.07
N GLY A 394 -7.79 -19.64 3.94
CA GLY A 394 -8.48 -20.90 3.62
C GLY A 394 -7.53 -22.07 3.33
N MET A 395 -6.25 -21.97 3.70
CA MET A 395 -5.24 -23.00 3.43
C MET A 395 -5.20 -24.01 4.60
N PRO A 396 -5.58 -25.29 4.38
CA PRO A 396 -5.72 -26.27 5.46
C PRO A 396 -4.38 -26.82 5.97
N GLY A 397 -3.25 -26.49 5.35
CA GLY A 397 -1.97 -27.14 5.58
C GLY A 397 -1.96 -28.61 5.16
N ASN A 398 -0.93 -29.33 5.60
CA ASN A 398 -0.73 -30.76 5.30
C ASN A 398 -1.42 -31.70 6.32
N GLY A 399 -2.12 -31.15 7.32
CA GLY A 399 -2.80 -31.89 8.39
C GLY A 399 -1.88 -32.54 9.44
N THR A 400 -0.57 -32.33 9.39
CA THR A 400 0.41 -32.91 10.34
C THR A 400 1.33 -31.87 11.00
N SER A 401 1.67 -30.80 10.28
CA SER A 401 2.37 -29.63 10.83
C SER A 401 1.45 -28.81 11.75
N HIS A 402 2.04 -28.05 12.68
CA HIS A 402 1.31 -27.03 13.44
C HIS A 402 0.74 -25.96 12.50
N ASN A 403 -0.34 -25.27 12.90
CA ASN A 403 -0.78 -24.04 12.22
C ASN A 403 0.35 -22.98 12.21
N LEU A 404 0.33 -22.04 11.26
CA LEU A 404 1.48 -21.16 11.03
C LEU A 404 1.79 -20.28 12.24
N SER A 405 0.76 -19.71 12.88
CA SER A 405 0.92 -18.93 14.11
C SER A 405 1.65 -19.73 15.19
N ARG A 406 1.20 -20.96 15.49
CA ARG A 406 1.84 -21.82 16.49
C ARG A 406 3.26 -22.23 16.11
N ALA A 407 3.53 -22.47 14.82
CA ALA A 407 4.87 -22.80 14.34
C ALA A 407 5.83 -21.62 14.54
N VAL A 408 5.46 -20.43 14.09
CA VAL A 408 6.27 -19.21 14.21
C VAL A 408 6.43 -18.80 15.67
N HIS A 409 5.36 -18.62 16.43
CA HIS A 409 5.45 -18.20 17.84
C HIS A 409 6.20 -19.23 18.69
N GLY A 410 5.94 -20.52 18.50
CA GLY A 410 6.66 -21.60 19.21
C GLY A 410 8.15 -21.66 18.89
N ALA A 411 8.54 -21.36 17.64
CA ALA A 411 9.94 -21.25 17.25
C ALA A 411 10.63 -19.99 17.84
N HIS A 412 9.93 -18.87 17.99
CA HIS A 412 10.54 -17.61 18.42
C HIS A 412 10.45 -17.35 19.94
N ALA A 413 9.53 -17.98 20.66
CA ALA A 413 9.26 -17.74 22.09
C ALA A 413 10.52 -17.71 23.00
N SER A 414 11.48 -18.62 22.79
CA SER A 414 12.72 -18.69 23.60
C SER A 414 13.87 -17.83 23.05
N ARG A 415 13.65 -17.09 21.98
CA ARG A 415 14.65 -16.31 21.22
C ARG A 415 14.41 -14.80 21.32
N MET A 416 13.19 -14.37 21.64
CA MET A 416 12.83 -12.96 21.81
C MET A 416 13.30 -12.41 23.15
N THR A 417 14.52 -11.87 23.20
CA THR A 417 15.07 -11.23 24.42
C THR A 417 15.50 -9.78 24.18
N GLY A 418 14.79 -8.82 24.78
CA GLY A 418 15.35 -7.52 25.17
C GLY A 418 15.47 -6.41 24.11
N GLU A 419 15.15 -6.65 22.84
CA GLU A 419 15.38 -5.68 21.75
C GLU A 419 14.29 -4.59 21.60
N LEU A 420 13.04 -4.85 22.01
CA LEU A 420 11.89 -3.94 21.82
C LEU A 420 11.06 -3.77 23.09
N SER A 421 10.36 -2.63 23.20
CA SER A 421 9.39 -2.34 24.26
C SER A 421 8.13 -3.21 24.18
N VAL A 422 7.76 -3.65 22.97
CA VAL A 422 6.72 -4.64 22.70
C VAL A 422 7.34 -5.69 21.79
N SER A 423 7.51 -6.92 22.30
CA SER A 423 8.20 -8.01 21.59
C SER A 423 7.50 -8.43 20.29
N CYS A 424 6.16 -8.30 20.24
CA CYS A 424 5.34 -8.59 19.06
C CYS A 424 5.74 -7.76 17.84
N TYR A 425 6.21 -6.52 18.03
CA TYR A 425 6.57 -5.59 16.95
C TYR A 425 7.88 -5.96 16.23
N ALA A 426 8.52 -7.07 16.60
CA ALA A 426 9.61 -7.63 15.82
C ALA A 426 9.13 -8.31 14.53
N CYS A 427 7.88 -8.79 14.50
CA CYS A 427 7.31 -9.53 13.37
C CYS A 427 5.94 -8.99 12.94
N HIS A 428 5.23 -8.27 13.81
CA HIS A 428 3.95 -7.65 13.51
C HIS A 428 4.08 -6.13 13.31
N PRO A 429 3.28 -5.52 12.43
CA PRO A 429 3.39 -4.09 12.15
C PRO A 429 3.11 -3.23 13.38
N GLY A 430 4.03 -2.34 13.76
CA GLY A 430 3.95 -1.72 15.09
C GLY A 430 4.92 -0.60 15.42
N ILE A 431 6.13 -0.62 14.87
CA ILE A 431 7.14 0.43 15.08
C ILE A 431 6.78 1.66 14.23
N ARG A 432 6.34 1.43 12.97
CA ARG A 432 6.03 2.49 11.99
C ARG A 432 4.54 2.57 11.69
N THR A 433 3.93 1.42 11.38
CA THR A 433 2.56 1.33 10.84
C THR A 433 1.49 0.94 11.86
N GLN A 434 1.86 0.71 13.12
CA GLN A 434 0.97 0.67 14.30
C GLN A 434 -0.35 -0.11 14.07
N CYS A 435 -0.26 -1.44 13.89
CA CYS A 435 -1.43 -2.32 13.74
C CYS A 435 -2.46 -2.09 14.85
N GLN A 436 -1.99 -2.06 16.11
CA GLN A 436 -2.76 -1.51 17.23
C GLN A 436 -2.55 0.01 17.33
N ARG A 437 -3.66 0.74 17.31
CA ARG A 437 -3.73 2.20 17.44
C ARG A 437 -4.97 2.71 18.19
N ASP A 438 -5.70 1.79 18.81
CA ASP A 438 -7.01 2.02 19.40
C ASP A 438 -7.02 2.82 20.72
N VAL A 439 -8.22 3.00 21.25
CA VAL A 439 -8.44 3.60 22.58
C VAL A 439 -7.66 2.87 23.68
N HIS A 440 -7.42 1.56 23.57
CA HIS A 440 -6.63 0.82 24.56
C HIS A 440 -5.15 1.21 24.51
N LEU A 441 -4.56 1.38 23.32
CA LEU A 441 -3.23 1.98 23.16
C LEU A 441 -3.17 3.38 23.81
N SER A 442 -4.21 4.20 23.64
CA SER A 442 -4.28 5.53 24.28
C SER A 442 -4.29 5.48 25.82
N LYS A 443 -4.63 4.32 26.42
CA LYS A 443 -4.57 4.05 27.86
C LYS A 443 -3.27 3.35 28.31
N GLY A 444 -2.34 3.11 27.39
CA GLY A 444 -1.07 2.45 27.68
C GLY A 444 -1.10 0.92 27.64
N MET A 445 -2.18 0.32 27.11
CA MET A 445 -2.22 -1.11 26.83
C MET A 445 -1.49 -1.43 25.51
N ASN A 446 -1.03 -2.66 25.39
CA ASN A 446 -0.37 -3.19 24.20
C ASN A 446 -0.88 -4.61 23.88
N CYS A 447 -0.31 -5.25 22.86
CA CYS A 447 -0.69 -6.59 22.40
C CYS A 447 -0.75 -7.64 23.52
N MET A 448 0.20 -7.60 24.45
CA MET A 448 0.36 -8.62 25.51
C MET A 448 -0.74 -8.53 26.58
N ASP A 449 -1.36 -7.36 26.78
CA ASP A 449 -2.46 -7.17 27.74
C ASP A 449 -3.74 -7.90 27.33
N CYS A 450 -3.90 -8.21 26.02
CA CYS A 450 -5.05 -8.94 25.47
C CYS A 450 -4.68 -10.34 24.98
N HIS A 451 -3.54 -10.50 24.30
CA HIS A 451 -3.11 -11.76 23.70
C HIS A 451 -2.18 -12.58 24.60
N GLY A 452 -1.61 -12.02 25.67
CA GLY A 452 -0.57 -12.67 26.46
C GLY A 452 0.80 -12.66 25.78
N GLU A 453 1.73 -13.44 26.32
CA GLU A 453 3.10 -13.55 25.82
C GLU A 453 3.16 -14.41 24.54
N ILE A 454 4.29 -14.37 23.83
CA ILE A 454 4.53 -15.20 22.63
C ILE A 454 4.34 -16.70 22.93
N THR A 455 4.61 -17.15 24.16
CA THR A 455 4.33 -18.51 24.61
C THR A 455 2.84 -18.84 24.69
N ASP A 456 2.00 -17.86 25.00
CA ASP A 456 0.55 -18.04 25.11
C ASP A 456 -0.12 -18.03 23.73
N VAL A 457 0.40 -17.22 22.79
CA VAL A 457 0.00 -17.26 21.38
C VAL A 457 0.46 -18.57 20.69
N ALA A 458 1.54 -19.19 21.16
CA ALA A 458 1.99 -20.51 20.70
C ALA A 458 1.17 -21.71 21.23
N ASN A 459 0.13 -21.48 22.06
CA ASN A 459 -0.69 -22.55 22.64
C ASN A 459 -1.42 -23.35 21.54
N PRO A 460 -1.36 -24.70 21.50
CA PRO A 460 -2.15 -25.54 20.59
C PRO A 460 -3.67 -25.32 20.61
N GLU A 461 -4.22 -24.81 21.71
CA GLU A 461 -5.65 -24.52 21.84
C GLU A 461 -6.06 -23.21 21.18
N ARG A 462 -5.09 -22.39 20.73
CA ARG A 462 -5.36 -21.15 19.99
C ARG A 462 -5.25 -21.38 18.49
N VAL A 463 -6.32 -21.03 17.79
CA VAL A 463 -6.42 -20.99 16.33
C VAL A 463 -6.58 -19.52 15.94
N PRO A 464 -5.61 -18.94 15.20
CA PRO A 464 -5.67 -17.52 14.85
C PRO A 464 -6.85 -17.29 13.91
N TRP A 465 -7.46 -16.11 13.97
CA TRP A 465 -8.73 -15.73 13.32
C TRP A 465 -9.99 -16.46 13.82
N GLU A 466 -9.88 -17.42 14.75
CA GLU A 466 -11.00 -18.18 15.33
C GLU A 466 -11.11 -18.02 16.86
N THR A 467 -9.99 -17.99 17.60
CA THR A 467 -9.95 -17.89 19.07
C THR A 467 -9.26 -16.59 19.51
N GLU A 468 -9.99 -15.48 19.52
CA GLU A 468 -9.46 -14.15 19.83
C GLU A 468 -9.88 -13.65 21.24
N PRO A 469 -9.20 -12.64 21.81
CA PRO A 469 -9.62 -11.99 23.06
C PRO A 469 -11.05 -11.43 22.96
N ARG A 470 -11.83 -11.54 24.05
CA ARG A 470 -13.22 -11.04 24.13
C ARG A 470 -13.32 -9.83 25.04
N CYS A 471 -14.16 -8.85 24.70
CA CYS A 471 -14.40 -7.65 25.51
C CYS A 471 -14.89 -7.98 26.93
N GLU A 472 -15.82 -8.94 27.07
CA GLU A 472 -16.37 -9.36 28.37
C GLU A 472 -15.28 -9.69 29.41
N THR A 473 -14.14 -10.24 28.98
CA THR A 473 -13.01 -10.67 29.84
C THR A 473 -12.54 -9.59 30.79
N CYS A 474 -12.60 -8.33 30.35
CA CYS A 474 -12.22 -7.15 31.13
C CYS A 474 -13.42 -6.26 31.47
N HIS A 475 -14.37 -6.11 30.53
CA HIS A 475 -15.43 -5.12 30.63
C HIS A 475 -16.67 -5.57 31.42
N ASP A 476 -16.90 -6.86 31.65
CA ASP A 476 -18.05 -7.36 32.43
C ASP A 476 -18.14 -6.74 33.83
N SER A 477 -16.99 -6.58 34.49
CA SER A 477 -16.89 -5.93 35.81
C SER A 477 -17.07 -4.40 35.80
N MET A 478 -17.09 -3.77 34.62
CA MET A 478 -17.07 -2.31 34.44
C MET A 478 -18.36 -1.77 33.81
N ALA A 479 -19.08 -2.60 33.04
CA ALA A 479 -20.32 -2.22 32.37
C ALA A 479 -21.54 -2.34 33.31
N PRO A 480 -22.66 -1.67 33.00
CA PRO A 480 -23.94 -1.98 33.61
C PRO A 480 -24.34 -3.44 33.34
N ALA A 481 -24.94 -4.11 34.31
CA ALA A 481 -25.34 -5.53 34.21
C ALA A 481 -26.40 -5.86 33.14
N SER A 482 -26.86 -4.85 32.39
CA SER A 482 -27.75 -4.98 31.23
C SER A 482 -27.01 -4.94 29.88
N TYR A 483 -25.68 -4.78 29.88
CA TYR A 483 -24.88 -4.75 28.66
C TYR A 483 -24.52 -6.19 28.26
N GLU A 484 -24.85 -6.56 27.04
CA GLU A 484 -24.34 -7.75 26.38
C GLU A 484 -23.08 -7.41 25.58
N PHE A 485 -22.10 -8.32 25.57
CA PHE A 485 -20.86 -8.19 24.81
C PHE A 485 -20.95 -9.00 23.51
N GLU A 486 -19.83 -9.57 23.04
CA GLU A 486 -19.84 -10.44 21.88
C GLU A 486 -20.78 -11.63 22.06
N GLN A 487 -21.51 -12.00 21.00
CA GLN A 487 -22.44 -13.11 21.05
C GLN A 487 -21.68 -14.43 21.33
N PRO A 488 -22.30 -15.42 22.02
CA PRO A 488 -21.66 -16.72 22.26
C PRO A 488 -21.08 -17.33 20.98
N ASP A 489 -19.89 -17.91 21.10
CA ASP A 489 -19.13 -18.52 20.00
C ASP A 489 -18.90 -17.60 18.78
N THR A 490 -19.03 -16.28 18.97
CA THR A 490 -18.90 -15.25 17.93
C THR A 490 -17.82 -14.24 18.31
N LEU A 491 -16.94 -13.91 17.36
CA LEU A 491 -15.91 -12.90 17.52
C LEU A 491 -16.50 -11.48 17.46
N PHE A 492 -15.81 -10.49 18.05
CA PHE A 492 -16.21 -9.08 18.00
C PHE A 492 -16.50 -8.60 16.56
N ARG A 493 -15.61 -8.92 15.61
CA ARG A 493 -15.74 -8.54 14.19
C ARG A 493 -17.00 -9.11 13.49
N ASN A 494 -17.61 -10.13 14.08
CA ASN A 494 -18.81 -10.82 13.61
C ASN A 494 -20.03 -10.61 14.54
N SER A 495 -19.84 -9.96 15.69
CA SER A 495 -20.89 -9.70 16.66
C SER A 495 -21.68 -8.45 16.31
N LYS A 496 -22.89 -8.39 16.85
CA LYS A 496 -23.85 -7.30 16.69
C LYS A 496 -24.52 -7.02 18.03
N GLY A 497 -25.09 -5.83 18.16
CA GLY A 497 -25.94 -5.39 19.26
C GLY A 497 -27.01 -4.43 18.72
N HIS A 498 -27.80 -3.82 19.60
CA HIS A 498 -28.79 -2.79 19.30
C HIS A 498 -29.56 -3.02 17.99
N ARG A 499 -30.51 -3.98 18.03
CA ARG A 499 -31.34 -4.38 16.87
C ARG A 499 -30.58 -4.77 15.59
N ASN A 500 -29.44 -5.45 15.75
CA ASN A 500 -28.55 -5.99 14.70
C ASN A 500 -27.58 -4.99 14.04
N ILE A 501 -27.25 -3.87 14.67
CA ILE A 501 -26.09 -3.07 14.29
C ILE A 501 -24.82 -3.86 14.62
N MET A 502 -23.88 -3.95 13.66
CA MET A 502 -22.63 -4.68 13.85
C MET A 502 -21.74 -3.93 14.86
N CYS A 503 -21.08 -4.63 15.79
CA CYS A 503 -20.28 -3.99 16.84
C CYS A 503 -19.21 -3.04 16.27
N ALA A 504 -18.56 -3.43 15.18
CA ALA A 504 -17.56 -2.64 14.49
C ALA A 504 -18.11 -1.37 13.78
N ALA A 505 -19.42 -1.29 13.50
CA ALA A 505 -20.03 -0.09 12.94
C ALA A 505 -20.07 1.06 13.96
N CYS A 506 -20.30 0.75 15.24
CA CYS A 506 -20.29 1.74 16.32
C CYS A 506 -18.90 1.94 16.93
N HIS A 507 -18.15 0.86 17.16
CA HIS A 507 -16.89 0.91 17.91
C HIS A 507 -15.65 1.11 17.04
N GLY A 508 -15.70 0.74 15.75
CA GLY A 508 -14.52 0.58 14.89
C GLY A 508 -14.02 -0.86 14.81
N SER A 509 -13.02 -1.10 13.97
CA SER A 509 -12.42 -2.42 13.75
C SER A 509 -11.65 -2.90 15.00
N PRO A 510 -11.42 -4.23 15.20
CA PRO A 510 -10.39 -4.71 16.13
C PRO A 510 -9.08 -3.94 15.95
N HIS A 511 -8.31 -3.72 17.03
CA HIS A 511 -7.05 -2.93 17.02
C HIS A 511 -7.16 -1.44 16.60
N ALA A 512 -8.34 -1.00 16.13
CA ALA A 512 -8.69 0.37 15.76
C ALA A 512 -10.03 0.81 16.39
N ILE A 513 -10.30 0.35 17.62
CA ILE A 513 -11.46 0.78 18.42
C ILE A 513 -11.33 2.28 18.74
N THR A 514 -12.36 3.03 18.40
CA THR A 514 -12.37 4.50 18.46
C THR A 514 -12.57 5.03 19.89
N PRO A 515 -12.01 6.20 20.26
CA PRO A 515 -11.14 7.05 19.44
C PRO A 515 -9.75 6.44 19.33
N THR A 516 -9.20 6.42 18.12
CA THR A 516 -7.84 5.93 17.86
C THR A 516 -6.83 7.08 17.93
N VAL A 517 -5.54 6.77 17.96
CA VAL A 517 -4.46 7.76 17.85
C VAL A 517 -4.17 8.22 16.41
N LYS A 518 -4.98 7.79 15.43
CA LYS A 518 -4.91 8.20 14.01
C LYS A 518 -6.20 8.90 13.60
N ILE A 519 -6.07 10.02 12.89
CA ILE A 519 -7.22 10.84 12.49
C ILE A 519 -8.08 10.11 11.45
N GLU A 520 -7.45 9.26 10.63
CA GLU A 520 -8.01 8.48 9.54
C GLU A 520 -9.15 7.55 10.00
N ASP A 521 -9.06 6.93 11.18
CA ASP A 521 -10.15 6.12 11.73
C ASP A 521 -11.24 6.98 12.40
N ASN A 522 -10.88 8.16 12.92
CA ASN A 522 -11.79 9.01 13.68
C ASN A 522 -12.71 9.87 12.78
N ILE A 523 -12.36 10.08 11.50
CA ILE A 523 -13.14 10.97 10.59
C ILE A 523 -14.60 10.55 10.40
N GLN A 524 -14.90 9.25 10.38
CA GLN A 524 -16.28 8.77 10.24
C GLN A 524 -17.15 9.24 11.41
N ALA A 525 -16.67 9.05 12.65
CA ALA A 525 -17.37 9.49 13.84
C ALA A 525 -17.53 11.02 13.83
N ILE A 526 -16.46 11.77 13.61
CA ILE A 526 -16.51 13.23 13.56
C ILE A 526 -17.50 13.72 12.48
N ALA A 527 -17.57 13.06 11.32
CA ALA A 527 -18.45 13.47 10.21
C ALA A 527 -19.95 13.29 10.48
N ILE A 528 -20.33 12.31 11.32
CA ILE A 528 -21.73 11.93 11.59
C ILE A 528 -22.25 12.33 12.97
N GLN A 529 -21.39 12.41 14.00
CA GLN A 529 -21.76 12.84 15.37
C GLN A 529 -21.00 14.09 15.87
N GLY A 530 -20.09 14.64 15.09
CA GLY A 530 -19.38 15.89 15.43
C GLY A 530 -18.23 15.73 16.43
N HIS A 531 -17.94 14.52 16.89
CA HIS A 531 -16.77 14.20 17.71
C HIS A 531 -16.22 12.80 17.41
N GLU A 532 -14.95 12.57 17.75
CA GLU A 532 -14.31 11.27 17.65
C GLU A 532 -14.83 10.28 18.71
N GLY A 533 -14.53 8.99 18.50
CA GLY A 533 -14.90 7.91 19.41
C GLY A 533 -16.12 7.12 18.97
N VAL A 534 -16.49 6.15 19.81
CA VAL A 534 -17.62 5.25 19.59
C VAL A 534 -18.88 6.03 19.21
N ILE A 535 -19.60 5.55 18.20
CA ILE A 535 -20.88 6.15 17.80
C ILE A 535 -21.88 6.00 18.94
N ASN A 536 -22.24 7.10 19.58
CA ASN A 536 -23.04 7.14 20.81
C ASN A 536 -24.18 8.17 20.77
N MET A 537 -24.31 8.94 19.70
CA MET A 537 -25.44 9.86 19.49
C MET A 537 -26.60 9.16 18.79
N CYS A 538 -27.73 8.98 19.48
CA CYS A 538 -28.94 8.36 18.93
C CYS A 538 -29.40 9.01 17.60
N SER A 539 -29.21 10.33 17.46
CA SER A 539 -29.56 11.10 16.26
C SER A 539 -28.79 10.73 14.99
N VAL A 540 -27.75 9.89 15.07
CA VAL A 540 -27.05 9.35 13.90
C VAL A 540 -27.96 8.39 13.14
N CYS A 541 -28.65 7.48 13.86
CA CYS A 541 -29.58 6.51 13.28
C CYS A 541 -31.03 6.99 13.35
N HIS A 542 -31.45 7.51 14.50
CA HIS A 542 -32.84 7.89 14.74
C HIS A 542 -33.15 9.29 14.17
N SER A 543 -34.27 9.38 13.43
CA SER A 543 -34.88 10.65 13.02
C SER A 543 -35.68 11.29 14.16
N GLU A 544 -36.32 10.47 15.00
CA GLU A 544 -36.91 10.85 16.28
C GLU A 544 -36.11 10.19 17.42
N VAL A 545 -35.36 10.99 18.19
CA VAL A 545 -34.48 10.49 19.26
C VAL A 545 -35.33 9.89 20.40
N PRO A 546 -35.10 8.61 20.79
CA PRO A 546 -35.77 8.02 21.95
C PRO A 546 -35.39 8.71 23.27
N ASP A 547 -36.34 8.80 24.19
CA ASP A 547 -36.10 9.30 25.56
C ASP A 547 -35.47 8.23 26.48
N ASP A 548 -35.51 6.95 26.08
CA ASP A 548 -35.01 5.81 26.86
C ASP A 548 -33.46 5.67 26.77
N PRO A 549 -32.82 5.08 27.79
CA PRO A 549 -31.39 4.78 27.75
C PRO A 549 -31.02 3.84 26.59
N PHE A 550 -29.82 4.01 26.02
CA PHE A 550 -29.32 3.14 24.96
C PHE A 550 -29.25 1.66 25.42
N PRO A 551 -29.95 0.73 24.76
CA PRO A 551 -29.84 -0.68 25.06
C PRO A 551 -28.64 -1.30 24.33
N HIS A 552 -27.63 -1.67 25.11
CA HIS A 552 -26.43 -2.37 24.63
C HIS A 552 -26.65 -3.90 24.63
N SER A 553 -27.71 -4.36 23.97
CA SER A 553 -28.10 -5.77 23.88
C SER A 553 -28.47 -6.15 22.45
N VAL A 554 -28.35 -7.43 22.10
CA VAL A 554 -28.97 -8.03 20.92
C VAL A 554 -30.47 -8.20 21.13
N HIS A 555 -30.83 -8.51 22.38
CA HIS A 555 -32.18 -8.74 22.84
C HIS A 555 -32.73 -7.46 23.49
N ASP A 556 -33.56 -6.73 22.73
CA ASP A 556 -34.55 -5.83 23.31
C ASP A 556 -35.90 -6.52 23.28
N ASP A 557 -36.50 -6.68 24.47
CA ASP A 557 -37.92 -6.99 24.61
C ASP A 557 -38.75 -5.73 24.25
N ASP A 558 -39.72 -5.85 23.34
CA ASP A 558 -40.78 -4.84 23.12
C ASP A 558 -41.81 -4.84 24.30
#